data_AF-P30782-F1
#
_entry.id   AF-P30782-F1
#
_cell.length_a   1.000
_cell.length_b   1.000
_cell.length_c   1.000
_cell.angle_alpha   90.00
_cell.angle_beta   90.00
_cell.angle_gamma   90.00
#
_symmetry.space_group_name_H-M   'P 1'
#
loop_
_entity.id
_entity.type
_entity.pdbx_description
1 polymer ?
#
loop_
_entity_poly.entity_id
_entity_poly.type
_entity_poly.pdbx_seq_one_letter_code
_entity_poly.pdbx_strand_id
1 'polypeptide(L)' 'ALTELRCQCLQTVQGIHLKNIQNLKVLSPGPHCAQTEVIATLKSGQEACRNPAAPMVKKFLQKRLSNGNSS' A
#
# COMPACT_ATOMS: atom_id res chain seq x y z
N ALA A 1 -15.42 21.36 13.24
CA ALA A 1 -16.02 20.53 12.17
C ALA A 1 -15.51 19.11 12.37
N LEU A 2 -16.39 18.10 12.31
CA LEU A 2 -15.97 16.71 12.23
C LEU A 2 -15.35 16.57 10.83
N THR A 3 -14.03 16.74 10.71
CA THR A 3 -13.34 16.29 9.50
C THR A 3 -13.55 14.80 9.53
N GLU A 4 -14.55 14.29 8.80
CA GLU A 4 -14.67 12.86 8.63
C GLU A 4 -13.32 12.43 8.03
N LEU A 5 -12.53 11.67 8.80
CA LEU A 5 -11.28 11.14 8.30
C LEU A 5 -11.64 10.21 7.13
N ARG A 6 -11.57 10.73 5.90
CA ARG A 6 -11.83 9.99 4.68
C ARG A 6 -10.52 9.38 4.22
N CYS A 7 -10.20 8.23 4.81
CA CYS A 7 -9.15 7.37 4.29
C CYS A 7 -9.50 6.89 2.88
N GLN A 8 -8.51 6.79 1.98
CA GLN A 8 -8.73 6.32 0.60
C GLN A 8 -9.12 4.84 0.57
N CYS A 9 -8.66 4.07 1.56
CA CYS A 9 -8.93 2.66 1.73
C CYS A 9 -10.10 2.43 2.68
N LEU A 10 -11.24 2.04 2.11
CA LEU A 10 -12.42 1.60 2.87
C LEU A 10 -12.30 0.15 3.33
N GLN A 11 -11.68 -0.70 2.51
CA GLN A 11 -11.51 -2.13 2.80
C GLN A 11 -10.14 -2.59 2.37
N THR A 12 -9.44 -3.30 3.26
CA THR A 12 -8.21 -3.98 2.91
C THR A 12 -8.54 -5.37 2.40
N VAL A 13 -8.04 -5.69 1.21
CA VAL A 13 -8.09 -7.07 0.73
C VAL A 13 -6.86 -7.81 1.23
N GLN A 14 -6.95 -9.12 1.41
CA GLN A 14 -5.82 -10.00 1.72
C GLN A 14 -5.51 -10.92 0.51
N GLY A 15 -4.46 -11.75 0.56
CA GLY A 15 -4.29 -12.86 -0.39
C GLY A 15 -3.72 -12.59 -1.80
N ILE A 16 -3.64 -11.35 -2.32
CA ILE A 16 -2.99 -11.14 -3.64
C ILE A 16 -1.50 -11.47 -3.54
N HIS A 17 -1.01 -12.33 -4.43
CA HIS A 17 0.38 -12.74 -4.46
C HIS A 17 1.31 -11.60 -4.93
N LEU A 18 2.50 -11.48 -4.35
CA LEU A 18 3.50 -10.47 -4.70
C LEU A 18 3.83 -10.42 -6.20
N LYS A 19 3.76 -11.57 -6.90
CA LYS A 19 4.01 -11.66 -8.36
C LYS A 19 3.05 -10.83 -9.22
N ASN A 20 1.84 -10.56 -8.69
CA ASN A 20 0.78 -9.84 -9.36
C ASN A 20 0.77 -8.35 -9.02
N ILE A 21 1.55 -7.92 -8.01
CA ILE A 21 1.69 -6.51 -7.65
C ILE A 21 2.73 -5.88 -8.56
N GLN A 22 2.33 -4.83 -9.26
CA GLN A 22 3.21 -3.99 -10.06
C GLN A 22 3.87 -2.92 -9.20
N ASN A 23 3.11 -2.26 -8.34
CA ASN A 23 3.60 -1.20 -7.47
C ASN A 23 2.86 -1.15 -6.14
N LEU A 24 3.51 -0.65 -5.09
CA LEU A 24 2.87 -0.28 -3.83
C LEU A 24 3.06 1.22 -3.61
N LYS A 25 1.97 1.92 -3.35
CA LYS A 25 1.95 3.31 -2.91
C LYS A 25 1.66 3.32 -1.41
N VAL A 26 2.59 3.84 -0.63
CA VAL A 26 2.42 4.03 0.81
C VAL A 26 1.96 5.47 1.03
N LEU A 27 0.82 5.65 1.68
CA LEU A 27 0.29 6.94 2.11
C LEU A 27 0.54 7.07 3.61
N SER A 28 1.39 8.01 3.98
CA SER A 28 1.66 8.35 5.38
C SER A 28 0.41 8.97 6.03
N PRO A 29 0.26 8.84 7.37
CA PRO A 29 -0.83 9.48 8.08
C PRO A 29 -0.78 11.00 7.87
N GLY A 30 -1.95 11.59 7.61
CA GLY A 30 -2.12 13.01 7.33
C GLY A 30 -3.41 13.57 7.92
N PRO A 31 -3.73 14.84 7.66
CA PRO A 31 -4.90 15.51 8.25
C PRO A 31 -6.24 14.86 7.86
N HIS A 32 -6.28 14.14 6.73
CA HIS A 32 -7.49 13.49 6.23
C HIS A 32 -7.59 12.02 6.64
N CYS A 33 -6.50 11.38 7.04
CA CYS A 33 -6.46 9.98 7.43
C CYS A 33 -5.29 9.75 8.40
N ALA A 34 -5.59 9.41 9.65
CA ALA A 34 -4.60 9.22 10.71
C ALA A 34 -3.87 7.87 10.65
N GLN A 35 -4.25 6.99 9.72
CA GLN A 35 -3.63 5.69 9.51
C GLN A 35 -2.76 5.69 8.25
N THR A 36 -1.69 4.91 8.28
CA THR A 36 -0.90 4.64 7.08
C THR A 36 -1.70 3.75 6.14
N GLU A 37 -1.87 4.15 4.89
CA GLU A 37 -2.57 3.35 3.88
C GLU A 37 -1.56 2.79 2.89
N VAL A 38 -1.85 1.61 2.33
CA VAL A 38 -1.02 1.04 1.26
C VAL A 38 -1.90 0.63 0.10
N ILE A 39 -1.74 1.29 -1.02
CA ILE A 39 -2.47 0.99 -2.25
C ILE A 39 -1.57 0.16 -3.16
N ALA A 40 -2.00 -1.06 -3.46
CA ALA A 40 -1.30 -1.96 -4.36
C ALA A 40 -1.88 -1.86 -5.77
N THR A 41 -1.07 -1.38 -6.71
CA THR A 41 -1.38 -1.45 -8.14
C THR A 41 -0.99 -2.82 -8.64
N LEU A 42 -1.95 -3.58 -9.12
CA LEU A 42 -1.75 -4.89 -9.72
C LEU A 42 -1.32 -4.76 -11.18
N LYS A 43 -0.63 -5.78 -11.70
CA LYS A 43 -0.28 -5.87 -13.13
C LYS A 43 -1.49 -5.85 -14.06
N SER A 44 -2.67 -6.22 -13.53
CA SER A 44 -3.94 -6.13 -14.26
C SER A 44 -4.45 -4.68 -14.40
N GLY A 45 -3.78 -3.69 -13.81
CA GLY A 45 -4.24 -2.30 -13.74
C GLY A 45 -5.21 -2.02 -12.58
N GLN A 46 -5.63 -3.06 -11.84
CA GLN A 46 -6.50 -2.89 -10.68
C GLN A 46 -5.73 -2.37 -9.48
N GLU A 47 -6.35 -1.49 -8.71
CA GLU A 47 -5.82 -1.00 -7.44
C GLU A 47 -6.53 -1.64 -6.26
N ALA A 48 -5.75 -2.02 -5.26
CA ALA A 48 -6.25 -2.75 -4.10
C ALA A 48 -5.61 -2.24 -2.82
N CYS A 49 -6.42 -1.84 -1.87
CA CYS A 49 -5.97 -1.41 -0.55
C CYS A 49 -5.45 -2.58 0.30
N ARG A 50 -4.31 -2.35 0.94
CA ARG A 50 -3.56 -3.31 1.74
C ARG A 50 -3.26 -2.74 3.11
N ASN A 51 -3.16 -3.63 4.09
CA ASN A 51 -2.73 -3.28 5.43
C ASN A 51 -1.22 -2.97 5.42
N PRO A 52 -0.76 -1.81 5.92
CA PRO A 52 0.67 -1.52 6.08
C PRO A 52 1.42 -2.55 6.92
N ALA A 53 0.76 -3.19 7.89
CA ALA A 53 1.33 -4.24 8.72
C ALA A 53 1.40 -5.61 8.01
N ALA A 54 0.84 -5.75 6.80
CA ALA A 54 0.86 -7.03 6.09
C ALA A 54 2.32 -7.42 5.72
N PRO A 55 2.76 -8.66 6.01
CA PRO A 55 4.13 -9.11 5.70
C PRO A 55 4.51 -8.95 4.23
N MET A 56 3.54 -9.06 3.32
CA MET A 56 3.76 -8.88 1.90
C MET A 56 4.17 -7.46 1.54
N VAL A 57 3.60 -6.43 2.19
CA VAL A 57 3.94 -5.03 1.95
C VAL A 57 5.41 -4.81 2.29
N LYS A 58 5.82 -5.26 3.48
CA LYS A 58 7.21 -5.24 3.93
C LYS A 58 8.14 -5.97 2.95
N LYS A 59 7.77 -7.18 2.51
CA LYS A 59 8.56 -7.97 1.54
C LYS A 59 8.69 -7.27 0.18
N PHE A 60 7.64 -6.65 -0.33
CA PHE A 60 7.69 -5.92 -1.60
C PHE A 60 8.60 -4.70 -1.51
N LEU A 61 8.43 -3.88 -0.46
CA LEU A 61 9.28 -2.70 -0.22
C LEU A 61 10.75 -3.12 -0.05
N GLN A 62 11.01 -4.15 0.74
CA GLN A 62 12.37 -4.69 0.90
C GLN A 62 12.97 -5.16 -0.43
N LYS A 63 12.19 -5.83 -1.29
CA LYS A 63 12.68 -6.21 -2.64
C LYS A 63 13.00 -4.99 -3.50
N ARG A 64 12.18 -3.93 -3.45
CA ARG A 64 12.42 -2.69 -4.20
C ARG A 64 13.70 -1.98 -3.73
N LEU A 65 13.94 -1.92 -2.42
CA LEU A 65 15.17 -1.34 -1.87
C LEU A 65 16.39 -2.23 -2.14
N SER A 66 16.26 -3.56 -2.01
CA SER A 66 17.37 -4.50 -2.25
C SER A 66 17.77 -4.57 -3.71
N ASN A 67 16.84 -4.36 -4.65
CA ASN A 67 17.16 -4.22 -6.08
C ASN A 67 17.60 -2.78 -6.44
N GLY A 68 17.59 -1.86 -5.47
CA GLY A 68 17.88 -0.45 -5.63
C GLY A 68 19.12 -0.02 -4.84
N ASN A 69 20.23 -0.76 -4.93
CA ASN A 69 21.53 -0.10 -5.02
C ASN A 69 21.61 0.51 -6.43
N SER A 70 20.97 1.66 -6.64
CA SER A 70 21.19 2.49 -7.81
C SER A 70 20.97 3.94 -7.38
N SER A 71 22.07 4.50 -6.86
CA SER A 71 22.40 5.93 -6.71
C SER A 71 21.44 6.82 -5.93
#